data_AF-X0WN94-F1
#
_entry.id   AF-X0WN94-F1
#
_cell.length_a   1.000
_cell.length_b   1.000
_cell.length_c   1.000
_cell.angle_alpha   90.00
_cell.angle_beta   90.00
_cell.angle_gamma   90.00
#
_symmetry.space_group_name_H-M   'P 1'
#
loop_
_entity.id
_entity.type
_entity.pdbx_description
1 polymer ?
#
loop_
_entity_poly.entity_id
_entity_poly.type
_entity_poly.pdbx_seq_one_letter_code
_entity_poly.pdbx_strand_id
1 'polypeptide(L)'
;EELMGIPINITTLSWFVGILAGVYVAAGGLKACAWADLIQGSALIIGGAVIMVLTFMALDDPGRFEGIDVAAVNTSLGVGEGASFGEKFSALKESSMHMALPRTSDFLPWTALLLGIWIPNFYYWGLNQYIMQRTLGAHSLREGQRGVVFAAFLKLIIPFIVCIPGIIAFTLYGAKMQENAMNLESLNKPVLEAFAQVKTSPAEAQMVIPFDSDFAQLQPQLAAEMLSFNTAVLGKAVPAGENLSEINGELLEGV
;
A
#
# COMPACT_ATOMS: atom_id res chain seq x y z
N GLU A 1 -5.20 2.84 -22.40
CA GLU A 1 -4.39 2.23 -23.47
C GLU A 1 -5.16 1.08 -24.12
N GLU A 2 -4.96 0.82 -25.41
CA GLU A 2 -5.64 -0.24 -26.17
C GLU A 2 -4.62 -1.27 -26.67
N LEU A 3 -4.92 -2.56 -26.55
CA LEU A 3 -4.14 -3.65 -27.14
C LEU A 3 -5.00 -4.28 -28.24
N MET A 4 -4.55 -4.22 -29.50
CA MET A 4 -5.29 -4.75 -30.65
C MET A 4 -6.74 -4.24 -30.76
N GLY A 5 -6.97 -2.96 -30.41
CA GLY A 5 -8.30 -2.32 -30.48
C GLY A 5 -9.26 -2.70 -29.36
N ILE A 6 -8.79 -3.42 -28.33
CA ILE A 6 -9.56 -3.71 -27.13
C ILE A 6 -9.08 -2.78 -26.01
N PRO A 7 -9.99 -2.07 -25.32
CA PRO A 7 -9.61 -1.25 -24.17
C PRO A 7 -8.99 -2.15 -23.09
N ILE A 8 -7.75 -1.85 -22.71
CA ILE A 8 -7.03 -2.53 -21.64
C ILE A 8 -7.59 -2.02 -20.32
N ASN A 9 -8.73 -2.59 -19.91
CA ASN A 9 -9.26 -2.41 -18.56
C ASN A 9 -8.95 -3.66 -17.72
N ILE A 10 -9.07 -3.53 -16.40
CA ILE A 10 -8.77 -4.61 -15.44
C ILE A 10 -9.57 -5.88 -15.77
N THR A 11 -10.80 -5.73 -16.23
CA THR A 11 -11.68 -6.84 -16.62
C THR A 11 -11.14 -7.61 -17.82
N THR A 12 -10.75 -6.91 -18.89
CA THR A 12 -10.15 -7.51 -20.10
C THR A 12 -8.86 -8.25 -19.75
N LEU A 13 -7.98 -7.63 -18.96
CA LEU A 13 -6.73 -8.25 -18.53
C LEU A 13 -6.97 -9.50 -17.66
N SER A 14 -7.94 -9.44 -16.75
CA SER A 14 -8.29 -10.56 -15.87
C SER A 14 -8.79 -11.76 -16.66
N TRP A 15 -9.68 -11.54 -17.64
CA TRP A 15 -10.15 -12.59 -18.54
C TRP A 15 -9.03 -13.15 -19.40
N PHE A 16 -8.16 -12.29 -19.94
CA PHE A 16 -7.03 -12.70 -20.75
C PHE A 16 -6.08 -13.62 -19.98
N VAL A 17 -5.63 -13.20 -18.79
CA VAL A 17 -4.75 -14.00 -17.93
C VAL A 17 -5.44 -15.28 -17.48
N GLY A 18 -6.72 -15.21 -17.09
CA GLY A 18 -7.49 -16.36 -16.62
C GLY A 18 -7.70 -17.42 -17.70
N ILE A 19 -8.03 -17.02 -18.93
CA ILE A 19 -8.20 -17.94 -20.06
C ILE A 19 -6.86 -18.56 -20.43
N LEU A 20 -5.80 -17.76 -20.56
CA LEU A 20 -4.47 -18.26 -20.89
C LEU A 20 -3.98 -19.25 -19.83
N ALA A 21 -4.19 -18.93 -18.55
CA ALA A 21 -3.91 -19.81 -17.44
C ALA A 21 -4.70 -21.11 -17.50
N GLY A 22 -6.02 -21.01 -17.68
CA GLY A 22 -6.89 -22.17 -17.80
C GLY A 22 -6.47 -23.11 -18.94
N VAL A 23 -6.11 -22.57 -20.10
CA VAL A 23 -5.69 -23.36 -21.27
C VAL A 23 -4.40 -24.13 -21.00
N TYR A 24 -3.34 -23.48 -20.49
CA TYR A 24 -2.07 -24.20 -20.28
C TYR A 24 -2.17 -25.20 -19.11
N VAL A 25 -2.97 -24.90 -18.09
CA VAL A 25 -3.20 -25.83 -16.96
C VAL A 25 -4.00 -27.04 -17.44
N ALA A 26 -5.06 -26.84 -18.22
CA ALA A 26 -5.87 -27.92 -18.77
C ALA A 26 -5.06 -28.82 -19.71
N ALA A 27 -4.19 -28.25 -20.54
CA ALA A 27 -3.36 -29.00 -21.47
C ALA A 27 -2.20 -29.75 -20.79
N GLY A 28 -1.57 -29.15 -19.77
CA GLY A 28 -0.31 -29.64 -19.20
C GLY A 28 -0.39 -30.24 -17.79
N GLY A 29 -1.53 -30.09 -17.11
CA GLY A 29 -1.77 -30.62 -15.76
C GLY A 29 -0.82 -30.07 -14.69
N LEU A 30 -0.67 -30.82 -13.59
CA LEU A 30 0.13 -30.40 -12.42
C LEU A 30 1.61 -30.16 -12.75
N LYS A 31 2.17 -30.88 -13.72
CA LYS A 31 3.56 -30.71 -14.15
C LYS A 31 3.78 -29.35 -14.82
N ALA A 32 2.88 -28.95 -15.73
CA ALA A 32 2.97 -27.64 -16.37
C ALA A 32 2.81 -26.51 -15.35
N CYS A 33 1.90 -26.66 -14.39
CA CYS A 33 1.75 -25.72 -13.28
C CYS A 33 3.06 -25.56 -12.49
N ALA A 34 3.69 -26.68 -12.12
CA ALA A 34 4.93 -26.64 -11.34
C ALA A 34 6.09 -25.96 -12.09
N TRP A 35 6.21 -26.18 -13.40
CA TRP A 35 7.23 -25.52 -14.22
C TRP A 35 6.95 -24.03 -14.40
N ALA A 36 5.70 -23.65 -14.65
CA ALA A 36 5.31 -22.25 -14.75
C ALA A 36 5.63 -21.51 -13.43
N ASP A 37 5.27 -22.10 -12.29
CA ASP A 37 5.53 -21.53 -10.97
C ASP A 37 7.03 -21.40 -10.67
N LEU A 38 7.85 -22.37 -11.10
CA LEU A 38 9.31 -22.28 -10.94
C LEU A 38 9.88 -21.09 -11.72
N ILE A 39 9.46 -20.91 -12.98
CA ILE A 39 9.91 -19.81 -13.83
C ILE A 39 9.44 -18.47 -13.26
N GLN A 40 8.15 -18.36 -12.93
CA GLN A 40 7.56 -17.14 -12.37
C GLN A 40 8.16 -16.79 -11.02
N GLY A 41 8.33 -17.76 -10.12
CA GLY A 41 8.95 -17.55 -8.81
C GLY A 41 10.41 -17.11 -8.93
N SER A 42 11.19 -17.71 -9.83
CA SER A 42 12.58 -17.30 -10.08
C SER A 42 12.64 -15.89 -10.67
N ALA A 43 11.77 -15.59 -11.63
CA ALA A 43 11.67 -14.26 -12.23
C ALA A 43 11.27 -13.19 -11.20
N LEU A 44 10.38 -13.51 -10.25
CA LEU A 44 10.00 -12.62 -9.16
C LEU A 44 11.16 -12.33 -8.20
N ILE A 45 11.98 -13.33 -7.89
CA ILE A 45 13.17 -13.13 -7.03
C ILE A 45 14.17 -12.20 -7.74
N ILE A 46 14.44 -12.44 -9.02
CA ILE A 46 15.36 -11.62 -9.82
C ILE A 46 14.79 -10.20 -9.98
N GLY A 47 13.52 -10.07 -10.35
CA GLY A 47 12.83 -8.79 -10.50
C GLY A 47 12.82 -8.01 -9.19
N GLY A 48 12.51 -8.66 -8.07
CA GLY A 48 12.57 -8.04 -6.75
C GLY A 48 13.98 -7.57 -6.37
N ALA A 49 15.02 -8.35 -6.70
CA ALA A 49 16.40 -7.92 -6.49
C ALA A 49 16.77 -6.69 -7.35
N VAL A 50 16.32 -6.65 -8.60
CA VAL A 50 16.50 -5.47 -9.48
C VAL A 50 15.77 -4.26 -8.89
N ILE A 51 14.52 -4.42 -8.46
CA ILE A 51 13.75 -3.33 -7.83
C ILE A 51 14.42 -2.84 -6.56
N MET A 52 14.94 -3.73 -5.71
CA MET A 52 15.69 -3.35 -4.52
C MET A 52 16.93 -2.51 -4.86
N VAL A 53 17.69 -2.88 -5.90
CA VAL A 53 18.83 -2.08 -6.35
C VAL A 53 18.37 -0.71 -6.86
N LEU A 54 17.32 -0.67 -7.67
CA LEU A 54 16.80 0.59 -8.22
C LEU A 54 16.27 1.53 -7.14
N THR A 55 15.56 1.02 -6.13
CA THR A 55 15.07 1.85 -5.02
C THR A 55 16.21 2.36 -4.15
N PHE A 56 17.28 1.59 -3.95
CA PHE A 56 18.44 2.06 -3.20
C PHE A 56 19.19 3.15 -3.97
N MET A 57 19.33 2.99 -5.28
CA MET A 57 19.89 4.04 -6.16
C MET A 57 19.01 5.29 -6.14
N ALA A 58 17.68 5.15 -6.15
CA ALA A 58 16.76 6.27 -6.08
C ALA A 58 16.75 6.95 -4.70
N LEU A 59 17.03 6.21 -3.63
CA LEU A 59 17.17 6.82 -2.30
C LEU A 59 18.47 7.64 -2.20
N ASP A 60 19.58 7.13 -2.75
CA ASP A 60 20.86 7.81 -2.77
C ASP A 60 20.80 9.11 -3.59
N ASP A 61 20.36 9.01 -4.84
CA ASP A 61 20.17 10.14 -5.76
C ASP A 61 18.74 10.16 -6.34
N PRO A 62 17.78 10.78 -5.62
CA PRO A 62 16.39 10.83 -6.06
C PRO A 62 16.20 11.63 -7.34
N GLY A 63 17.07 12.62 -7.60
CA GLY A 63 16.98 13.49 -8.78
C GLY A 63 17.28 12.77 -10.10
N ARG A 64 17.88 11.58 -10.04
CA ARG A 64 18.12 10.72 -11.21
C ARG A 64 16.83 10.09 -11.77
N PHE A 65 15.77 10.04 -10.99
CA PHE A 65 14.52 9.37 -11.36
C PHE A 65 13.41 10.40 -11.59
N GLU A 66 12.63 10.19 -12.65
CA GLU A 66 11.58 11.12 -13.02
C GLU A 66 10.43 11.11 -12.01
N GLY A 67 9.92 12.30 -11.69
CA GLY A 67 8.75 12.48 -10.84
C GLY A 67 9.01 12.31 -9.35
N ILE A 68 10.28 12.36 -8.91
CA ILE A 68 10.67 12.42 -7.50
C ILE A 68 11.12 13.84 -7.15
N ASP A 69 10.53 14.42 -6.11
CA ASP A 69 10.95 15.72 -5.56
C ASP A 69 11.98 15.50 -4.45
N VAL A 70 13.24 15.87 -4.74
CA VAL A 70 14.37 15.70 -3.82
C VAL A 70 14.17 16.47 -2.51
N ALA A 71 13.60 17.69 -2.58
CA ALA A 71 13.39 18.52 -1.41
C ALA A 71 12.27 17.93 -0.52
N ALA A 72 11.21 17.43 -1.14
CA ALA A 72 10.13 16.75 -0.42
C ALA A 72 10.64 15.46 0.25
N VAL A 73 11.46 14.66 -0.44
CA VAL A 73 12.07 13.45 0.13
C VAL A 73 12.93 13.79 1.35
N ASN A 74 13.85 14.75 1.24
CA ASN A 74 14.72 15.14 2.35
C ASN A 74 13.90 15.67 3.55
N THR A 75 12.88 16.49 3.28
CA THR A 75 11.96 17.01 4.30
C THR A 75 11.21 15.88 5.01
N SER A 76 10.67 14.91 4.26
CA SER A 76 9.93 13.77 4.83
C SER A 76 10.79 12.88 5.73
N LEU A 77 12.10 12.84 5.45
CA LEU A 77 13.08 12.11 6.23
C LEU A 77 13.71 12.93 7.37
N GLY A 78 13.44 14.24 7.43
CA GLY A 78 14.07 15.15 8.40
C GLY A 78 15.59 15.28 8.21
N VAL A 79 16.09 15.10 6.99
CA VAL A 79 17.53 15.18 6.67
C VAL A 79 17.87 16.46 5.91
N GLY A 80 19.13 16.90 6.03
CA GLY A 80 19.63 18.08 5.32
C GLY A 80 19.79 17.86 3.81
N GLU A 81 19.93 18.96 3.07
CA GLU A 81 20.29 18.90 1.66
C GLU A 81 21.65 18.21 1.46
N GLY A 82 21.74 17.32 0.46
CA GLY A 82 22.97 16.56 0.19
C GLY A 82 23.24 15.40 1.14
N ALA A 83 22.26 15.00 1.97
CA ALA A 83 22.37 13.82 2.83
C ALA A 83 22.75 12.56 2.03
N SER A 84 23.69 11.80 2.57
CA SER A 84 24.15 10.54 2.02
C SER A 84 23.06 9.46 2.08
N PHE A 85 23.19 8.40 1.27
CA PHE A 85 22.36 7.20 1.39
C PHE A 85 22.29 6.69 2.84
N GLY A 86 23.41 6.66 3.57
CA GLY A 86 23.47 6.14 4.93
C GLY A 86 22.58 6.92 5.90
N GLU A 87 22.58 8.25 5.80
CA GLU A 87 21.76 9.13 6.64
C GLU A 87 20.27 8.96 6.31
N LYS A 88 19.91 8.98 5.01
CA LYS A 88 18.53 8.77 4.55
C LYS A 88 18.00 7.40 4.96
N PHE A 89 18.80 6.34 4.79
CA PHE A 89 18.43 4.98 5.16
C PHE A 89 18.33 4.80 6.67
N SER A 90 19.18 5.47 7.46
CA SER A 90 19.06 5.48 8.92
C SER A 90 17.77 6.13 9.38
N ALA A 91 17.40 7.28 8.80
CA ALA A 91 16.14 7.96 9.10
C ALA A 91 14.91 7.08 8.76
N LEU A 92 14.94 6.39 7.62
CA LEU A 92 13.90 5.41 7.25
C LEU A 92 13.81 4.24 8.23
N LYS A 93 14.96 3.71 8.65
CA LYS A 93 15.02 2.60 9.58
C LYS A 93 14.38 2.96 10.90
N GLU A 94 14.66 4.15 11.41
CA GLU A 94 14.15 4.66 12.69
C GLU A 94 12.69 5.10 12.64
N SER A 95 12.13 5.44 11.48
CA SER A 95 10.72 5.83 11.39
C SER A 95 9.81 4.65 11.03
N SER A 96 10.24 3.80 10.09
CA SER A 96 9.33 2.93 9.33
C SER A 96 9.71 1.45 9.35
N MET A 97 10.90 1.06 9.80
CA MET A 97 11.36 -0.34 9.78
C MET A 97 11.28 -1.01 11.16
N HIS A 98 10.13 -0.88 11.82
CA HIS A 98 9.85 -1.52 13.11
C HIS A 98 8.98 -2.77 12.93
N MET A 99 9.41 -3.90 13.49
CA MET A 99 8.69 -5.17 13.40
C MET A 99 7.61 -5.33 14.48
N ALA A 100 7.78 -4.68 15.63
CA ALA A 100 6.88 -4.81 16.78
C ALA A 100 6.27 -3.45 17.10
N LEU A 101 4.95 -3.32 16.84
CA LEU A 101 4.17 -2.16 17.24
C LEU A 101 3.74 -2.27 18.70
N PRO A 102 3.48 -1.14 19.39
CA PRO A 102 3.00 -1.12 20.76
C PRO A 102 1.75 -2.00 20.97
N ARG A 103 1.56 -2.48 22.20
CA ARG A 103 0.38 -3.31 22.56
C ARG A 103 -0.96 -2.58 22.32
N THR A 104 -0.94 -1.25 22.35
CA THR A 104 -2.09 -0.36 22.14
C THR A 104 -2.29 0.04 20.68
N SER A 105 -1.49 -0.48 19.75
CA SER A 105 -1.66 -0.19 18.32
C SER A 105 -2.99 -0.74 17.81
N ASP A 106 -3.81 0.11 17.17
CA ASP A 106 -5.06 -0.30 16.55
C ASP A 106 -4.86 -1.06 15.22
N PHE A 107 -3.68 -0.94 14.60
CA PHE A 107 -3.34 -1.67 13.38
C PHE A 107 -2.96 -3.14 13.65
N LEU A 108 -1.81 -3.39 14.28
CA LEU A 108 -1.36 -4.76 14.59
C LEU A 108 -0.46 -4.79 15.84
N PRO A 109 -1.03 -4.94 17.05
CA PRO A 109 -0.24 -4.92 18.28
C PRO A 109 0.64 -6.17 18.38
N TRP A 110 1.84 -6.04 18.94
CA TRP A 110 2.81 -7.15 18.98
C TRP A 110 2.27 -8.40 19.70
N THR A 111 1.36 -8.24 20.67
CA THR A 111 0.74 -9.37 21.37
C THR A 111 -0.14 -10.20 20.45
N ALA A 112 -0.91 -9.54 19.57
CA ALA A 112 -1.72 -10.20 18.57
C ALA A 112 -0.84 -10.82 17.47
N LEU A 113 0.26 -10.15 17.10
CA LEU A 113 1.24 -10.72 16.18
C LEU A 113 1.85 -12.01 16.75
N LEU A 114 2.39 -11.97 17.98
CA LEU A 114 3.09 -13.11 18.58
C LEU A 114 2.21 -14.34 18.76
N LEU A 115 0.96 -14.16 19.21
CA LEU A 115 0.05 -15.28 19.52
C LEU A 115 -0.83 -15.63 18.32
N GLY A 116 -1.30 -14.63 17.58
CA GLY A 116 -2.26 -14.78 16.50
C GLY A 116 -1.65 -15.26 15.19
N ILE A 117 -0.40 -14.88 14.86
CA ILE A 117 0.21 -15.20 13.54
C ILE A 117 0.38 -16.71 13.30
N TRP A 118 0.40 -17.52 14.36
CA TRP A 118 0.50 -18.97 14.24
C TRP A 118 -0.73 -19.59 13.60
N ILE A 119 -1.92 -19.08 13.91
CA ILE A 119 -3.19 -19.62 13.40
C ILE A 119 -3.23 -19.59 11.86
N PRO A 120 -3.07 -18.44 11.19
CA PRO A 120 -3.05 -18.39 9.73
C PRO A 120 -1.84 -19.11 9.14
N ASN A 121 -0.68 -19.15 9.81
CA ASN A 121 0.49 -19.87 9.29
C ASN A 121 0.28 -21.39 9.29
N PHE A 122 -0.25 -21.98 10.37
CA PHE A 122 -0.56 -23.41 10.41
C PHE A 122 -1.65 -23.76 9.41
N TYR A 123 -2.70 -22.94 9.31
CA TYR A 123 -3.74 -23.13 8.32
C TYR A 123 -3.17 -23.08 6.89
N TYR A 124 -2.43 -22.02 6.55
CA TYR A 124 -1.95 -21.79 5.20
C TYR A 124 -0.86 -22.79 4.78
N TRP A 125 0.12 -23.10 5.63
CA TRP A 125 1.24 -23.97 5.24
C TRP A 125 1.03 -25.44 5.60
N GLY A 126 0.26 -25.71 6.66
CA GLY A 126 0.01 -27.06 7.16
C GLY A 126 -1.28 -27.70 6.63
N LEU A 127 -2.34 -26.91 6.42
CA LEU A 127 -3.68 -27.43 6.11
C LEU A 127 -4.20 -27.02 4.72
N ASN A 128 -3.56 -26.08 4.04
CA ASN A 128 -3.94 -25.72 2.67
C ASN A 128 -3.60 -26.87 1.72
N GLN A 129 -4.64 -27.52 1.21
CA GLN A 129 -4.54 -28.70 0.36
C GLN A 129 -3.67 -28.45 -0.87
N TYR A 130 -3.80 -27.30 -1.53
CA TYR A 130 -3.04 -26.98 -2.74
C TYR A 130 -1.53 -26.93 -2.48
N ILE A 131 -1.12 -26.35 -1.35
CA ILE A 131 0.29 -26.24 -0.97
C ILE A 131 0.83 -27.60 -0.53
N MET A 132 0.08 -28.29 0.34
CA MET A 132 0.51 -29.57 0.88
C MET A 132 0.64 -30.64 -0.21
N GLN A 133 -0.26 -30.65 -1.20
CA GLN A 133 -0.20 -31.59 -2.32
C GLN A 133 1.09 -31.48 -3.14
N ARG A 134 1.67 -30.29 -3.27
CA ARG A 134 2.95 -30.10 -3.99
C ARG A 134 4.11 -30.73 -3.24
N THR A 135 4.11 -30.61 -1.92
CA THR A 135 5.12 -31.25 -1.05
C THR A 135 4.96 -32.76 -1.03
N LEU A 136 3.72 -33.26 -0.91
CA LEU A 136 3.42 -34.69 -0.88
C LEU A 136 3.58 -35.37 -2.24
N GLY A 137 3.46 -34.62 -3.34
CA GLY A 137 3.72 -35.06 -4.71
C GLY A 137 5.20 -35.15 -5.07
N ALA A 138 6.11 -34.87 -4.14
CA ALA A 138 7.55 -35.03 -4.34
C ALA A 138 7.95 -36.50 -4.53
N HIS A 139 9.10 -36.74 -5.18
CA HIS A 139 9.59 -38.09 -5.47
C HIS A 139 9.79 -38.95 -4.21
N SER A 140 10.12 -38.33 -3.07
CA SER A 140 10.19 -39.00 -1.78
C SER A 140 9.89 -38.03 -0.65
N LEU A 141 9.52 -38.54 0.53
CA LEU A 141 9.33 -37.72 1.73
C LEU A 141 10.56 -36.85 2.04
N ARG A 142 11.76 -37.40 1.87
CA ARG A 142 13.02 -36.69 2.11
C ARG A 142 13.19 -35.50 1.17
N GLU A 143 12.85 -35.65 -0.10
CA GLU A 143 12.91 -34.55 -1.08
C GLU A 143 11.81 -33.51 -0.83
N GLY A 144 10.61 -33.95 -0.43
CA GLY A 144 9.54 -33.04 0.01
C GLY A 144 9.97 -32.17 1.21
N GLN A 145 10.56 -32.79 2.24
CA GLN A 145 11.07 -32.07 3.43
C GLN A 145 12.18 -31.08 3.07
N ARG A 146 13.14 -31.48 2.22
CA ARG A 146 14.19 -30.58 1.71
C ARG A 146 13.60 -29.40 0.94
N GLY A 147 12.60 -29.65 0.09
CA GLY A 147 11.88 -28.60 -0.62
C GLY A 147 11.21 -27.61 0.33
N VAL A 148 10.58 -28.09 1.39
CA VAL A 148 9.97 -27.22 2.43
C VAL A 148 11.02 -26.38 3.15
N VAL A 149 12.15 -26.96 3.55
CA VAL A 149 13.25 -26.22 4.20
C VAL A 149 13.82 -25.17 3.26
N PHE A 150 14.01 -25.50 1.99
CA PHE A 150 14.47 -24.56 0.98
C PHE A 150 13.46 -23.42 0.75
N ALA A 151 12.17 -23.72 0.67
CA ALA A 151 11.13 -22.69 0.58
C ALA A 151 11.09 -21.78 1.83
N ALA A 152 11.30 -22.34 3.02
CA ALA A 152 11.41 -21.56 4.26
C ALA A 152 12.63 -20.62 4.22
N PHE A 153 13.76 -21.06 3.69
CA PHE A 153 14.92 -20.21 3.47
C PHE A 153 14.63 -19.06 2.49
N LEU A 154 14.01 -19.36 1.33
CA LEU A 154 13.67 -18.33 0.34
C LEU A 154 12.75 -17.23 0.91
N LYS A 155 11.86 -17.57 1.84
CA LYS A 155 11.00 -16.58 2.50
C LYS A 155 11.77 -15.53 3.30
N LEU A 156 12.94 -15.87 3.83
CA LEU A 156 13.77 -14.91 4.56
C LEU A 156 14.27 -13.77 3.66
N ILE A 157 14.28 -13.97 2.34
CA ILE A 157 14.69 -12.97 1.35
C ILE A 157 13.57 -11.97 1.06
N ILE A 158 12.30 -12.38 1.18
CA ILE A 158 11.13 -11.60 0.75
C ILE A 158 11.10 -10.18 1.35
N PRO A 159 11.36 -9.95 2.66
CA PRO A 159 11.34 -8.61 3.21
C PRO A 159 12.31 -7.63 2.52
N PHE A 160 13.47 -8.13 2.08
CA PHE A 160 14.49 -7.30 1.44
C PHE A 160 14.13 -6.90 0.01
N ILE A 161 13.46 -7.79 -0.73
CA ILE A 161 13.14 -7.56 -2.14
C ILE A 161 11.72 -7.03 -2.37
N VAL A 162 10.85 -7.07 -1.34
CA VAL A 162 9.47 -6.59 -1.43
C VAL A 162 9.18 -5.48 -0.42
N CYS A 163 9.38 -5.72 0.87
CA CYS A 163 8.96 -4.79 1.92
C CYS A 163 9.83 -3.52 1.96
N ILE A 164 11.16 -3.67 2.01
CA ILE A 164 12.08 -2.52 2.05
C ILE A 164 11.93 -1.62 0.82
N PRO A 165 11.89 -2.15 -0.42
CA PRO A 165 11.68 -1.31 -1.60
C PRO A 165 10.32 -0.59 -1.57
N GLY A 166 9.27 -1.23 -1.05
CA GLY A 166 7.96 -0.60 -0.87
C GLY A 166 8.00 0.58 0.11
N ILE A 167 8.70 0.43 1.25
CA ILE A 167 8.89 1.51 2.23
C ILE A 167 9.64 2.67 1.59
N ILE A 168 10.74 2.40 0.89
CA ILE A 168 11.52 3.43 0.18
C ILE A 168 10.65 4.12 -0.88
N ALA A 169 9.89 3.37 -1.67
CA ALA A 169 9.03 3.93 -2.71
C ALA A 169 7.96 4.87 -2.12
N PHE A 170 7.39 4.54 -0.96
CA PHE A 170 6.43 5.42 -0.28
C PHE A 170 7.05 6.77 0.07
N THR A 171 8.28 6.80 0.56
CA THR A 171 9.02 8.04 0.83
C THR A 171 9.34 8.81 -0.46
N LEU A 172 9.78 8.11 -1.51
CA LEU A 172 10.14 8.73 -2.79
C LEU A 172 8.95 9.39 -3.49
N TYR A 173 7.78 8.76 -3.46
CA TYR A 173 6.60 9.21 -4.20
C TYR A 173 5.50 9.81 -3.30
N GLY A 174 5.74 9.95 -1.99
CA GLY A 174 4.77 10.45 -1.01
C GLY A 174 4.13 11.78 -1.41
N ALA A 175 4.95 12.79 -1.69
CA ALA A 175 4.45 14.11 -2.08
C ALA A 175 3.62 14.08 -3.37
N LYS A 176 4.06 13.31 -4.37
CA LYS A 176 3.32 13.14 -5.63
C LYS A 176 1.99 12.41 -5.42
N MET A 177 1.94 11.43 -4.52
CA MET A 177 0.68 10.76 -4.16
C MET A 177 -0.28 11.73 -3.47
N GLN A 178 0.20 12.60 -2.57
CA GLN A 178 -0.61 13.63 -1.93
C GLN A 178 -1.13 14.66 -2.95
N GLU A 179 -0.28 15.11 -3.88
CA GLU A 179 -0.69 15.98 -4.98
C GLU A 179 -1.78 15.33 -5.84
N ASN A 180 -1.56 14.07 -6.25
CA ASN A 180 -2.52 13.31 -7.04
C ASN A 180 -3.85 13.12 -6.29
N ALA A 181 -3.81 12.89 -4.98
CA ALA A 181 -5.01 12.76 -4.16
C ALA A 181 -5.90 14.00 -4.24
N MET A 182 -5.29 15.19 -4.30
CA MET A 182 -6.01 16.47 -4.40
C MET A 182 -6.48 16.78 -5.82
N ASN A 183 -5.73 16.37 -6.84
CA ASN A 183 -5.88 16.89 -8.20
C ASN A 183 -6.50 15.90 -9.21
N LEU A 184 -6.64 14.61 -8.88
CA LEU A 184 -7.23 13.63 -9.79
C LEU A 184 -8.77 13.64 -9.73
N GLU A 185 -9.42 13.58 -10.90
CA GLU A 185 -10.88 13.56 -11.04
C GLU A 185 -11.56 12.33 -10.42
N SER A 186 -10.83 11.23 -10.29
CA SER A 186 -11.32 10.02 -9.61
C SER A 186 -11.16 10.07 -8.09
N LEU A 187 -10.56 11.13 -7.53
CA LEU A 187 -10.25 11.29 -6.10
C LEU A 187 -10.91 12.56 -5.54
N ASN A 188 -10.18 13.44 -4.85
CA ASN A 188 -10.78 14.55 -4.11
C ASN A 188 -11.21 15.72 -4.99
N LYS A 189 -10.69 15.85 -6.22
CA LYS A 189 -10.92 17.03 -7.07
C LYS A 189 -12.41 17.39 -7.23
N PRO A 190 -13.34 16.46 -7.57
CA PRO A 190 -14.75 16.82 -7.73
C PRO A 190 -15.41 17.31 -6.43
N VAL A 191 -15.03 16.73 -5.29
CA VAL A 191 -15.54 17.14 -3.97
C VAL A 191 -15.03 18.53 -3.60
N LEU A 192 -13.76 18.80 -3.87
CA LEU A 192 -13.14 20.11 -3.63
C LEU A 192 -13.72 21.20 -4.53
N GLU A 193 -14.00 20.89 -5.80
CA GLU A 193 -14.66 21.81 -6.72
C GLU A 193 -16.10 22.08 -6.31
N ALA A 194 -16.84 21.05 -5.89
CA ALA A 194 -18.18 21.22 -5.34
C ALA A 194 -18.15 22.10 -4.08
N PHE A 195 -17.23 21.84 -3.16
CA PHE A 195 -17.01 22.66 -1.96
C PHE A 195 -16.73 24.12 -2.31
N ALA A 196 -15.81 24.37 -3.26
CA ALA A 196 -15.41 25.71 -3.65
C ALA A 196 -16.57 26.55 -4.22
N GLN A 197 -17.57 25.91 -4.85
CA GLN A 197 -18.76 26.58 -5.38
C GLN A 197 -19.76 26.95 -4.29
N VAL A 198 -19.90 26.12 -3.25
CA VAL A 198 -20.94 26.29 -2.22
C VAL A 198 -20.44 26.95 -0.94
N LYS A 199 -19.12 27.03 -0.73
CA LYS A 199 -18.52 27.51 0.52
C LYS A 199 -18.92 28.94 0.92
N THR A 200 -19.31 29.78 -0.04
CA THR A 200 -19.72 31.17 0.24
C THR A 200 -21.18 31.29 0.69
N SER A 201 -22.00 30.26 0.45
CA SER A 201 -23.42 30.22 0.84
C SER A 201 -23.76 28.91 1.56
N PRO A 202 -23.20 28.63 2.76
CA PRO A 202 -23.37 27.35 3.43
C PRO A 202 -24.84 27.03 3.77
N ALA A 203 -25.63 28.04 4.14
CA ALA A 203 -27.03 27.85 4.51
C ALA A 203 -27.94 27.41 3.33
N GLU A 204 -27.50 27.62 2.09
CA GLU A 204 -28.21 27.19 0.88
C GLU A 204 -27.71 25.82 0.40
N ALA A 205 -26.57 25.36 0.91
CA ALA A 205 -26.00 24.07 0.54
C ALA A 205 -26.76 22.94 1.24
N GLN A 206 -27.37 22.05 0.46
CA GLN A 206 -28.07 20.86 0.96
C GLN A 206 -27.13 19.65 1.07
N MET A 207 -25.84 19.89 1.36
CA MET A 207 -24.83 18.85 1.44
C MET A 207 -23.80 19.16 2.53
N VAL A 208 -23.24 18.09 3.07
CA VAL A 208 -22.14 18.09 4.02
C VAL A 208 -20.97 17.32 3.42
N ILE A 209 -19.75 17.66 3.85
CA ILE A 209 -18.52 17.10 3.30
C ILE A 209 -17.80 16.29 4.38
N PRO A 210 -17.85 14.95 4.33
CA PRO A 210 -17.07 14.13 5.24
C PRO A 210 -15.58 14.20 4.87
N PHE A 211 -14.73 14.09 5.88
CA PHE A 211 -13.28 13.93 5.71
C PHE A 211 -12.72 13.09 6.86
N ASP A 212 -11.65 12.35 6.57
CA ASP A 212 -10.98 11.45 7.51
C ASP A 212 -9.79 12.12 8.24
N SER A 213 -9.15 11.37 9.12
CA SER A 213 -8.01 11.83 9.91
C SER A 213 -6.80 12.18 9.05
N ASP A 214 -6.60 11.44 7.95
CA ASP A 214 -5.44 11.62 7.07
C ASP A 214 -5.59 12.94 6.31
N PHE A 215 -6.78 13.24 5.78
CA PHE A 215 -7.08 14.52 5.16
C PHE A 215 -6.91 15.68 6.15
N ALA A 216 -7.40 15.53 7.39
CA ALA A 216 -7.27 16.55 8.42
C ALA A 216 -5.81 16.84 8.81
N GLN A 217 -4.95 15.81 8.83
CA GLN A 217 -3.52 15.96 9.11
C GLN A 217 -2.75 16.58 7.94
N LEU A 218 -3.07 16.17 6.71
CA LEU A 218 -2.38 16.62 5.51
C LEU A 218 -2.82 18.02 5.05
N GLN A 219 -4.07 18.40 5.30
CA GLN A 219 -4.67 19.67 4.87
C GLN A 219 -5.45 20.34 6.03
N PRO A 220 -4.77 20.71 7.13
CA PRO A 220 -5.44 21.15 8.37
C PRO A 220 -6.26 22.43 8.19
N GLN A 221 -5.79 23.39 7.37
CA GLN A 221 -6.56 24.61 7.11
C GLN A 221 -7.85 24.31 6.34
N LEU A 222 -7.75 23.49 5.30
CA LEU A 222 -8.89 23.14 4.46
C LEU A 222 -9.91 22.28 5.23
N ALA A 223 -9.44 21.35 6.07
CA ALA A 223 -10.30 20.58 6.96
C ALA A 223 -11.05 21.48 7.96
N ALA A 224 -10.40 22.50 8.51
CA ALA A 224 -11.05 23.48 9.39
C ALA A 224 -12.11 24.33 8.65
N GLU A 225 -11.84 24.71 7.40
CA GLU A 225 -12.82 25.38 6.53
C GLU A 225 -14.04 24.49 6.25
N MET A 226 -13.81 23.22 5.89
CA MET A 226 -14.88 22.25 5.64
C MET A 226 -15.72 21.97 6.89
N LEU A 227 -15.08 21.87 8.05
CA LEU A 227 -15.79 21.71 9.32
C LEU A 227 -16.68 22.93 9.60
N SER A 228 -16.14 24.13 9.43
CA SER A 228 -16.89 25.38 9.59
C SER A 228 -18.09 25.43 8.63
N PHE A 229 -17.90 25.00 7.38
CA PHE A 229 -18.97 24.87 6.41
C PHE A 229 -20.05 23.87 6.85
N ASN A 230 -19.68 22.66 7.26
CA ASN A 230 -20.63 21.62 7.70
C ASN A 230 -21.45 22.09 8.92
N THR A 231 -20.81 22.78 9.86
CA THR A 231 -21.51 23.33 11.05
C THR A 231 -22.53 24.40 10.65
N ALA A 232 -22.19 25.26 9.68
CA ALA A 232 -23.09 26.27 9.15
C ALA A 232 -24.27 25.67 8.37
N VAL A 233 -24.05 24.62 7.58
CA VAL A 233 -25.10 23.86 6.88
C VAL A 233 -26.09 23.25 7.88
N LEU A 234 -25.57 22.66 8.95
CA LEU A 234 -26.38 21.97 9.96
C LEU A 234 -26.97 22.90 11.03
N GLY A 235 -26.61 24.19 11.01
CA GLY A 235 -26.98 25.14 12.07
C GLY A 235 -26.46 24.76 13.47
N LYS A 236 -25.39 23.98 13.53
CA LYS A 236 -24.73 23.55 14.77
C LYS A 236 -23.52 24.44 15.06
N ALA A 237 -23.12 24.58 16.32
CA ALA A 237 -21.87 25.27 16.66
C ALA A 237 -20.66 24.37 16.37
N VAL A 238 -19.51 24.97 16.04
CA VAL A 238 -18.23 24.23 15.91
C VAL A 238 -17.86 23.65 17.28
N PRO A 239 -17.82 22.32 17.45
CA PRO A 239 -17.42 21.72 18.71
C PRO A 239 -15.95 22.05 19.00
N ALA A 240 -15.63 22.28 20.28
CA ALA A 240 -14.26 22.55 20.70
C ALA A 240 -13.48 21.23 20.83
N GLY A 241 -12.34 21.12 20.15
CA GLY A 241 -11.41 19.99 20.28
C GLY A 241 -10.24 20.11 19.30
N GLU A 242 -9.19 19.34 19.54
CA GLU A 242 -7.97 19.37 18.71
C GLU A 242 -8.06 18.44 17.49
N ASN A 243 -8.90 17.40 17.54
CA ASN A 243 -9.05 16.42 16.48
C ASN A 243 -10.21 16.76 15.53
N LEU A 244 -9.89 17.45 14.43
CA LEU A 244 -10.88 17.92 13.46
C LEU A 244 -11.69 16.80 12.81
N SER A 245 -11.10 15.62 12.58
CA SER A 245 -11.79 14.51 11.93
C SER A 245 -12.82 13.85 12.83
N GLU A 246 -12.48 13.66 14.11
CA GLU A 246 -13.41 13.10 15.10
C GLU A 246 -14.61 14.02 15.32
N ILE A 247 -14.35 15.32 15.45
CA ILE A 247 -15.40 16.34 15.55
C ILE A 247 -16.30 16.33 14.31
N ASN A 248 -15.72 16.22 13.12
CA ASN A 248 -16.50 16.15 11.89
C ASN A 248 -17.31 14.84 11.82
N GLY A 249 -16.76 13.72 12.25
CA GLY A 249 -17.47 12.44 12.36
C GLY A 249 -18.71 12.56 13.25
N GLU A 250 -18.53 13.05 14.49
CA GLU A 250 -19.63 13.26 15.44
C GLU A 250 -20.68 14.25 14.92
N LEU A 251 -20.25 15.32 14.25
CA LEU A 251 -21.15 16.32 13.67
C LEU A 251 -22.11 15.71 12.65
N LEU A 252 -21.58 14.78 11.84
CA LEU A 252 -22.27 14.11 10.75
C LEU A 252 -23.00 12.83 11.18
N GLU A 253 -22.89 12.40 12.44
CA GLU A 253 -23.68 11.27 12.95
C GLU A 253 -25.19 11.56 12.82
N GLY A 254 -25.87 10.77 11.99
CA GLY A 254 -27.33 10.86 11.78
C GLY A 254 -27.79 11.81 10.68
N VAL A 255 -26.87 12.36 9.86
CA VAL A 255 -27.14 13.10 8.61
C VAL A 255 -26.99 12.18 7.41
#